data_AF-A0A957YC37-F1
#
_entry.id   AF-A0A957YC37-F1
#
_cell.length_a   1.000
_cell.length_b   1.000
_cell.length_c   1.000
_cell.angle_alpha   90.00
_cell.angle_beta   90.00
_cell.angle_gamma   90.00
#
_symmetry.space_group_name_H-M   'P 1'
#
loop_
_entity.id
_entity.type
_entity.pdbx_description
1 polymer ?
#
loop_
_entity_poly.entity_id
_entity_poly.type
_entity_poly.pdbx_seq_one_letter_code
_entity_poly.pdbx_strand_id
1 'polypeptide(L)'
;QVQTTGDLDTLGRSIRGVEKKPLPHLLSITNMILHDVETPQIARDNALTRRPYRDYGEADRVQVIVTNPPFGGTEEPGVESNFPAQFQTKETADLFLALIVHLLKDGGQGAIVLPDGSLFGEGVKTRLKEHLLERCNLHTVVRLPNGVFAPYTDINTNLLFFTKGQPTQEIWYFEHPLPERYKKYTKTRPIRIEEFELEKAWWNDRQETERAWRVDIAAIKARNYNLDIKNPNVEDPSHGDPVKLLAKYQTLQAEISAARAALRDELAAALEGTLDVA
;
A
#
# COMPACT_ATOMS: atom_id res chain seq x y z
N GLN A 1 -4.61 -19.83 -22.49
CA GLN A 1 -5.93 -19.53 -23.07
C GLN A 1 -6.77 -20.78 -22.90
N VAL A 2 -8.03 -20.67 -22.45
CA VAL A 2 -8.93 -21.82 -22.24
C VAL A 2 -9.32 -22.37 -23.60
N GLN A 3 -9.10 -23.66 -23.85
CA GLN A 3 -9.45 -24.31 -25.11
C GLN A 3 -10.32 -25.56 -24.90
N THR A 4 -10.35 -26.11 -23.69
CA THR A 4 -11.07 -27.33 -23.35
C THR A 4 -11.95 -27.16 -22.11
N THR A 5 -12.87 -28.10 -21.88
CA THR A 5 -13.64 -28.20 -20.64
C THR A 5 -12.76 -28.47 -19.41
N GLY A 6 -11.64 -29.17 -19.59
CA GLY A 6 -10.64 -29.36 -18.51
C GLY A 6 -9.93 -28.05 -18.12
N ASP A 7 -9.72 -27.16 -19.08
CA ASP A 7 -9.15 -25.83 -18.82
C ASP A 7 -10.13 -24.95 -18.03
N LEU A 8 -11.44 -25.08 -18.27
CA LEU A 8 -12.49 -24.37 -17.51
C LEU A 8 -12.53 -24.80 -16.05
N ASP A 9 -12.47 -26.11 -15.78
CA ASP A 9 -12.42 -26.63 -14.40
C ASP A 9 -11.12 -26.19 -13.69
N THR A 10 -10.00 -26.21 -14.40
CA THR A 10 -8.72 -25.70 -13.88
C THR A 10 -8.82 -24.21 -13.57
N LEU A 11 -9.40 -23.40 -14.46
CA LEU A 11 -9.60 -21.96 -14.26
C LEU A 11 -10.45 -21.69 -13.01
N GLY A 12 -11.57 -22.40 -12.86
CA GLY A 12 -12.47 -22.23 -11.72
C GLY A 12 -11.82 -22.52 -10.37
N ARG A 13 -10.91 -23.50 -10.31
CA ARG A 13 -10.16 -23.83 -9.08
C ARG A 13 -8.95 -22.92 -8.82
N SER A 14 -8.48 -22.22 -9.86
CA SER A 14 -7.25 -21.43 -9.81
C SER A 14 -7.47 -20.00 -9.31
N ILE A 15 -8.66 -19.43 -9.50
CA ILE A 15 -8.97 -18.06 -9.06
C ILE A 15 -9.67 -18.10 -7.70
N ARG A 16 -9.01 -17.52 -6.68
CA ARG A 16 -9.50 -17.47 -5.30
C ARG A 16 -9.63 -16.02 -4.84
N GLY A 17 -10.63 -15.76 -4.00
CA GLY A 17 -10.85 -14.43 -3.42
C GLY A 17 -11.52 -14.49 -2.06
N VAL A 18 -11.44 -13.38 -1.32
CA VAL A 18 -12.16 -13.18 -0.05
C VAL A 18 -12.67 -11.74 -0.07
N GLU A 19 -13.98 -11.56 0.10
CA GLU A 19 -14.62 -10.24 0.12
C GLU A 19 -15.51 -10.10 1.36
N LYS A 20 -15.30 -9.03 2.13
CA LYS A 20 -15.95 -8.81 3.43
C LYS A 20 -17.40 -8.34 3.26
N LYS A 21 -17.65 -7.42 2.31
CA LYS A 21 -18.94 -6.76 2.18
C LYS A 21 -19.93 -7.63 1.38
N PRO A 22 -21.17 -7.83 1.85
CA PRO A 22 -22.11 -8.75 1.23
C PRO A 22 -22.44 -8.40 -0.24
N LEU A 23 -22.70 -7.12 -0.55
CA LEU A 23 -23.05 -6.74 -1.92
C LEU A 23 -21.86 -6.88 -2.90
N PRO A 24 -20.65 -6.35 -2.62
CA PRO A 24 -19.46 -6.60 -3.44
C PRO A 24 -19.13 -8.08 -3.62
N HIS A 25 -19.35 -8.92 -2.61
CA HIS A 25 -19.17 -10.38 -2.72
C HIS A 25 -20.10 -10.98 -3.77
N LEU A 26 -21.40 -10.67 -3.70
CA LEU A 26 -22.39 -11.15 -4.67
C LEU A 26 -22.07 -10.67 -6.09
N LEU A 27 -21.67 -9.40 -6.24
CA LEU A 27 -21.27 -8.84 -7.53
C LEU A 27 -20.02 -9.54 -8.08
N SER A 28 -19.04 -9.85 -7.23
CA SER A 28 -17.82 -10.56 -7.63
C SER A 28 -18.12 -11.98 -8.10
N ILE A 29 -18.96 -12.72 -7.37
CA ILE A 29 -19.42 -14.06 -7.78
C ILE A 29 -20.14 -14.00 -9.12
N THR A 30 -21.10 -13.08 -9.27
CA THR A 30 -21.87 -12.92 -10.51
C THR A 30 -20.96 -12.56 -11.68
N ASN A 31 -20.01 -11.66 -11.47
CA ASN A 31 -19.05 -11.27 -12.50
C ASN A 31 -18.21 -12.45 -13.01
N MET A 32 -17.78 -13.33 -12.10
CA MET A 32 -17.03 -14.54 -12.46
C MET A 32 -17.87 -15.51 -13.28
N ILE A 33 -19.14 -15.73 -12.88
CA ILE A 33 -20.07 -16.60 -13.61
C ILE A 33 -20.34 -16.05 -15.03
N LEU A 34 -20.48 -14.73 -15.17
CA LEU A 34 -20.66 -14.08 -16.48
C LEU A 34 -19.42 -14.17 -17.39
N HIS A 35 -18.26 -14.53 -16.84
CA HIS A 35 -17.02 -14.80 -17.58
C HIS A 35 -16.68 -16.29 -17.61
N ASP A 36 -17.70 -17.16 -17.61
CA ASP A 36 -17.61 -18.62 -17.74
C ASP A 36 -16.84 -19.33 -16.62
N VAL A 37 -16.69 -18.70 -15.45
CA VAL A 37 -16.18 -19.34 -14.25
C VAL A 37 -17.36 -19.84 -13.41
N GLU A 38 -17.80 -21.06 -13.68
CA GLU A 38 -19.02 -21.64 -13.09
C GLU A 38 -18.93 -21.86 -11.57
N THR A 39 -17.73 -22.10 -11.03
CA THR A 39 -17.50 -22.36 -9.60
C THR A 39 -16.49 -21.39 -8.96
N PRO A 40 -16.82 -20.07 -8.87
CA PRO A 40 -15.88 -19.08 -8.34
C PRO A 40 -15.54 -19.35 -6.87
N GLN A 41 -14.24 -19.41 -6.56
CA GLN A 41 -13.77 -19.62 -5.19
C GLN A 41 -13.62 -18.30 -4.42
N ILE A 42 -14.70 -17.51 -4.33
CA ILE A 42 -14.71 -16.23 -3.59
C ILE A 42 -15.54 -16.38 -2.31
N ALA A 43 -14.87 -16.33 -1.15
CA ALA A 43 -15.53 -16.44 0.15
C ALA A 43 -16.06 -15.08 0.64
N ARG A 44 -17.23 -15.07 1.31
CA ARG A 44 -17.77 -13.89 2.00
C ARG A 44 -17.25 -13.84 3.43
N ASP A 45 -16.08 -13.23 3.63
CA ASP A 45 -15.41 -13.22 4.94
C ASP A 45 -14.42 -12.04 5.05
N ASN A 46 -13.88 -11.80 6.24
CA ASN A 46 -12.75 -10.90 6.42
C ASN A 46 -11.43 -11.69 6.30
N ALA A 47 -10.65 -11.40 5.26
CA ALA A 47 -9.39 -12.08 4.97
C ALA A 47 -8.37 -12.03 6.13
N LEU A 48 -8.44 -11.01 6.98
CA LEU A 48 -7.54 -10.79 8.11
C LEU A 48 -7.99 -11.50 9.41
N THR A 49 -9.23 -12.00 9.46
CA THR A 49 -9.78 -12.68 10.65
C THR A 49 -10.28 -14.09 10.41
N ARG A 50 -10.55 -14.48 9.15
CA ARG A 50 -11.05 -15.82 8.81
C ARG A 50 -10.15 -16.95 9.33
N ARG A 51 -8.87 -16.67 9.49
CA ARG A 51 -7.86 -17.60 9.98
C ARG A 51 -6.66 -16.84 10.57
N PRO A 52 -6.15 -17.23 11.75
CA PRO A 52 -4.92 -16.67 12.32
C PRO A 52 -3.73 -16.80 11.37
N TYR A 53 -2.82 -15.82 11.37
CA TYR A 53 -1.65 -15.79 10.48
C TYR A 53 -0.82 -17.08 10.55
N ARG A 54 -0.60 -17.59 11.76
CA ARG A 54 0.21 -18.79 12.03
C ARG A 54 -0.40 -20.08 11.47
N ASP A 55 -1.71 -20.10 11.22
CA ASP A 55 -2.40 -21.31 10.79
C ASP A 55 -2.31 -21.50 9.27
N TYR A 56 -2.01 -20.45 8.50
CA TYR A 56 -1.77 -20.57 7.06
C TYR A 56 -0.49 -21.39 6.79
N GLY A 57 -0.65 -22.47 6.03
CA GLY A 57 0.41 -23.41 5.68
C GLY A 57 0.70 -23.45 4.18
N GLU A 58 1.50 -24.43 3.74
CA GLU A 58 1.91 -24.57 2.33
C GLU A 58 0.73 -24.75 1.36
N ALA A 59 -0.31 -25.47 1.78
CA ALA A 59 -1.51 -25.72 0.98
C ALA A 59 -2.33 -24.45 0.69
N ASP A 60 -2.18 -23.42 1.54
CA ASP A 60 -2.87 -22.14 1.38
C ASP A 60 -2.15 -21.21 0.40
N ARG A 61 -0.87 -21.50 0.09
CA ARG A 61 -0.04 -20.61 -0.70
C ARG A 61 -0.36 -20.67 -2.19
N VAL A 62 -0.16 -19.54 -2.86
CA VAL A 62 -0.47 -19.36 -4.30
C VAL A 62 0.75 -18.84 -5.08
N GLN A 63 0.70 -19.02 -6.39
CA GLN A 63 1.72 -18.58 -7.34
C GLN A 63 1.69 -17.07 -7.55
N VAL A 64 0.49 -16.48 -7.60
CA VAL A 64 0.29 -15.08 -7.95
C VAL A 64 -0.74 -14.46 -7.01
N ILE A 65 -0.46 -13.27 -6.50
CA ILE A 65 -1.43 -12.43 -5.78
C ILE A 65 -1.46 -11.06 -6.45
N VAL A 66 -2.64 -10.62 -6.86
CA VAL A 66 -2.91 -9.27 -7.34
C VAL A 66 -4.02 -8.69 -6.47
N THR A 67 -3.76 -7.55 -5.82
CA THR A 67 -4.76 -6.98 -4.89
C THR A 67 -4.62 -5.48 -4.71
N ASN A 68 -5.76 -4.85 -4.40
CA ASN A 68 -5.87 -3.46 -4.01
C ASN A 68 -6.53 -3.41 -2.62
N PRO A 69 -5.76 -3.55 -1.52
CA PRO A 69 -6.30 -3.50 -0.17
C PRO A 69 -6.95 -2.14 0.12
N PRO A 70 -7.92 -2.07 1.06
CA PRO A 70 -8.50 -0.80 1.49
C PRO A 70 -7.45 0.21 1.96
N PHE A 71 -7.57 1.46 1.51
CA PHE A 71 -6.69 2.56 1.92
C PHE A 71 -7.16 3.20 3.22
N GLY A 72 -6.25 3.45 4.16
CA GLY A 72 -6.53 4.19 5.42
C GLY A 72 -7.62 3.56 6.28
N GLY A 73 -7.87 2.26 6.11
CA GLY A 73 -8.81 1.49 6.92
C GLY A 73 -8.14 1.05 8.22
N THR A 74 -8.90 1.14 9.31
CA THR A 74 -8.51 0.60 10.62
C THR A 74 -9.34 -0.65 10.88
N GLU A 75 -8.69 -1.77 11.17
CA GLU A 75 -9.36 -2.99 11.60
C GLU A 75 -9.91 -2.86 13.03
N GLU A 76 -10.90 -3.68 13.33
CA GLU A 76 -11.52 -3.75 14.66
C GLU A 76 -10.49 -4.20 15.72
N PRO A 77 -10.60 -3.73 16.99
CA PRO A 77 -9.73 -4.19 18.06
C PRO A 77 -9.74 -5.71 18.19
N GLY A 78 -8.54 -6.32 18.21
CA GLY A 78 -8.35 -7.76 18.33
C GLY A 78 -7.94 -8.42 17.01
N VAL A 79 -8.16 -7.81 15.85
CA VAL A 79 -7.69 -8.36 14.56
C VAL A 79 -6.17 -8.46 14.53
N GLU A 80 -5.47 -7.49 15.10
CA GLU A 80 -4.01 -7.46 15.20
C GLU A 80 -3.45 -8.68 15.95
N SER A 81 -4.21 -9.27 16.88
CA SER A 81 -3.77 -10.44 17.65
C SER A 81 -3.61 -11.70 16.81
N ASN A 82 -4.21 -11.74 15.61
CA ASN A 82 -4.02 -12.80 14.64
C ASN A 82 -2.63 -12.79 14.01
N PHE A 83 -1.88 -11.70 14.15
CA PHE A 83 -0.58 -11.49 13.51
C PHE A 83 0.58 -11.59 14.52
N PRO A 84 1.79 -11.97 14.07
CA PRO A 84 3.00 -11.92 14.88
C PRO A 84 3.23 -10.54 15.50
N ALA A 85 3.79 -10.50 16.71
CA ALA A 85 3.98 -9.27 17.50
C ALA A 85 4.64 -8.12 16.71
N GLN A 86 5.58 -8.43 15.83
CA GLN A 86 6.27 -7.43 15.01
C GLN A 86 5.41 -6.78 13.91
N PHE A 87 4.28 -7.40 13.55
CA PHE A 87 3.33 -6.95 12.52
C PHE A 87 2.00 -6.47 13.09
N GLN A 88 1.84 -6.40 14.42
CA GLN A 88 0.60 -5.97 15.04
C GLN A 88 0.39 -4.47 14.84
N THR A 89 -0.58 -4.15 13.99
CA THR A 89 -1.05 -2.80 13.68
C THR A 89 -2.53 -2.87 13.39
N LYS A 90 -3.23 -1.74 13.52
CA LYS A 90 -4.64 -1.66 13.14
C LYS A 90 -4.83 -1.28 11.67
N GLU A 91 -3.76 -0.92 10.98
CA GLU A 91 -3.81 -0.45 9.60
C GLU A 91 -4.06 -1.64 8.65
N THR A 92 -5.22 -1.66 7.99
CA THR A 92 -5.66 -2.76 7.13
C THR A 92 -4.63 -3.07 6.04
N ALA A 93 -4.11 -2.05 5.34
CA ALA A 93 -3.14 -2.23 4.25
C ALA A 93 -1.83 -2.90 4.71
N ASP A 94 -1.37 -2.56 5.91
CA ASP A 94 -0.16 -3.13 6.50
C ASP A 94 -0.32 -4.62 6.83
N LEU A 95 -1.48 -4.98 7.40
CA LEU A 95 -1.83 -6.39 7.69
C LEU A 95 -1.98 -7.23 6.42
N PHE A 96 -2.57 -6.65 5.37
CA PHE A 96 -2.61 -7.30 4.05
C PHE A 96 -1.21 -7.54 3.50
N LEU A 97 -0.29 -6.58 3.60
CA LEU A 97 1.09 -6.77 3.13
C LEU A 97 1.77 -7.96 3.82
N ALA A 98 1.65 -8.07 5.15
CA ALA A 98 2.15 -9.23 5.90
C ALA A 98 1.54 -10.55 5.38
N LEU A 99 0.21 -10.58 5.23
CA LEU A 99 -0.51 -11.77 4.82
C LEU A 99 -0.14 -12.20 3.38
N ILE A 100 0.02 -11.26 2.46
CA ILE A 100 0.38 -11.53 1.06
C ILE A 100 1.77 -12.16 0.98
N VAL A 101 2.75 -11.60 1.68
CA VAL A 101 4.11 -12.19 1.75
C VAL A 101 4.06 -13.61 2.31
N HIS A 102 3.20 -13.88 3.29
CA HIS A 102 3.03 -15.22 3.85
C HIS A 102 2.40 -16.21 2.85
N LEU A 103 1.37 -15.77 2.12
CA LEU A 103 0.58 -16.59 1.19
C LEU A 103 1.23 -16.81 -0.18
N LEU A 104 2.27 -16.10 -0.56
CA LEU A 104 3.01 -16.44 -1.77
C LEU A 104 3.84 -17.71 -1.56
N LYS A 105 3.93 -18.58 -2.58
CA LYS A 105 4.97 -19.61 -2.66
C LYS A 105 6.32 -18.96 -2.98
N ASP A 106 7.41 -19.65 -2.69
CA ASP A 106 8.72 -19.22 -3.19
C ASP A 106 8.71 -19.28 -4.72
N GLY A 107 9.27 -18.26 -5.38
CA GLY A 107 9.11 -17.98 -6.80
C GLY A 107 7.76 -17.36 -7.18
N GLY A 108 6.82 -17.21 -6.23
CA GLY A 108 5.52 -16.59 -6.46
C GLY A 108 5.61 -15.06 -6.56
N GLN A 109 4.68 -14.46 -7.31
CA GLN A 109 4.69 -13.03 -7.66
C GLN A 109 3.53 -12.28 -6.99
N GLY A 110 3.83 -11.12 -6.42
CA GLY A 110 2.86 -10.21 -5.83
C GLY A 110 2.80 -8.89 -6.60
N ALA A 111 1.59 -8.41 -6.85
CA ALA A 111 1.31 -7.04 -7.27
C ALA A 111 0.29 -6.43 -6.31
N ILE A 112 0.69 -5.37 -5.60
CA ILE A 112 -0.16 -4.70 -4.60
C ILE A 112 -0.20 -3.20 -4.83
N VAL A 113 -1.40 -2.62 -4.71
CA VAL A 113 -1.57 -1.16 -4.65
C VAL A 113 -1.44 -0.70 -3.20
N LEU A 114 -0.57 0.26 -2.92
CA LEU A 114 -0.40 0.86 -1.60
C LEU A 114 -0.36 2.39 -1.67
N PRO A 115 -0.94 3.09 -0.68
CA PRO A 115 -0.83 4.55 -0.58
C PRO A 115 0.59 4.96 -0.17
N ASP A 116 0.98 6.22 -0.44
CA ASP A 116 2.28 6.77 0.00
C ASP A 116 2.56 6.53 1.49
N GLY A 117 1.53 6.59 2.35
CA GLY A 117 1.65 6.35 3.80
C GLY A 117 2.22 4.98 4.18
N SER A 118 2.00 3.95 3.36
CA SER A 118 2.61 2.63 3.57
C SER A 118 4.10 2.61 3.21
N LEU A 119 4.55 3.51 2.33
CA LEU A 119 5.93 3.57 1.86
C LEU A 119 6.82 4.36 2.83
N PHE A 120 6.37 5.53 3.31
CA PHE A 120 7.16 6.38 4.22
C PHE A 120 6.93 6.12 5.70
N GLY A 121 5.83 5.45 6.08
CA GLY A 121 5.50 5.27 7.49
C GLY A 121 6.55 4.45 8.27
N GLU A 122 6.60 4.68 9.58
CA GLU A 122 7.63 4.14 10.48
C GLU A 122 7.04 3.13 11.49
N GLY A 123 7.91 2.57 12.35
CA GLY A 123 7.53 1.63 13.41
C GLY A 123 7.19 0.25 12.85
N VAL A 124 5.94 -0.20 13.01
CA VAL A 124 5.49 -1.50 12.45
C VAL A 124 5.62 -1.52 10.93
N LYS A 125 5.39 -0.39 10.26
CA LYS A 125 5.58 -0.25 8.80
C LYS A 125 7.03 -0.45 8.38
N THR A 126 7.99 0.04 9.16
CA THR A 126 9.42 -0.23 8.92
C THR A 126 9.71 -1.72 8.96
N ARG A 127 9.23 -2.42 10.00
CA ARG A 127 9.40 -3.88 10.14
C ARG A 127 8.73 -4.68 9.03
N LEU A 128 7.58 -4.20 8.52
CA LEU A 128 6.91 -4.82 7.38
C LEU A 128 7.69 -4.63 6.08
N LYS A 129 8.24 -3.43 5.85
CA LYS A 129 9.09 -3.15 4.69
C LYS A 129 10.38 -3.96 4.77
N GLU A 130 11.03 -4.03 5.94
CA GLU A 130 12.14 -4.96 6.20
C GLU A 130 11.79 -6.39 5.81
N HIS A 131 10.69 -6.92 6.36
CA HIS A 131 10.25 -8.27 6.08
C HIS A 131 9.99 -8.52 4.58
N LEU A 132 9.34 -7.57 3.90
CA LEU A 132 9.12 -7.62 2.46
C LEU A 132 10.45 -7.67 1.71
N LEU A 133 11.40 -6.79 2.00
CA LEU A 133 12.67 -6.70 1.28
C LEU A 133 13.61 -7.89 1.58
N GLU A 134 13.48 -8.52 2.75
CA GLU A 134 14.27 -9.70 3.11
C GLU A 134 13.72 -10.99 2.50
N ARG A 135 12.38 -11.13 2.42
CA ARG A 135 11.73 -12.35 1.92
C ARG A 135 11.39 -12.31 0.44
N CYS A 136 11.26 -11.12 -0.11
CA CYS A 136 10.88 -10.90 -1.49
C CYS A 136 11.88 -9.97 -2.18
N ASN A 137 12.01 -10.17 -3.49
CA ASN A 137 12.67 -9.27 -4.39
C ASN A 137 11.61 -8.27 -4.88
N LEU A 138 11.50 -7.14 -4.19
CA LEU A 138 10.72 -5.97 -4.62
C LEU A 138 11.46 -5.30 -5.77
N HIS A 139 11.27 -5.83 -6.97
CA HIS A 139 12.04 -5.41 -8.13
C HIS A 139 11.52 -4.11 -8.77
N THR A 140 10.24 -3.75 -8.55
CA THR A 140 9.65 -2.55 -9.17
C THR A 140 8.61 -1.86 -8.29
N VAL A 141 8.68 -0.53 -8.23
CA VAL A 141 7.64 0.36 -7.68
C VAL A 141 7.21 1.34 -8.77
N VAL A 142 5.96 1.28 -9.21
CA VAL A 142 5.38 2.28 -10.12
C VAL A 142 4.61 3.30 -9.31
N ARG A 143 5.03 4.56 -9.35
CA ARG A 143 4.38 5.68 -8.68
C ARG A 143 3.29 6.24 -9.58
N LEU A 144 2.04 6.25 -9.10
CA LEU A 144 0.91 6.75 -9.86
C LEU A 144 0.61 8.22 -9.53
N PRO A 145 0.16 9.02 -10.50
CA PRO A 145 -0.24 10.40 -10.26
C PRO A 145 -1.45 10.55 -9.33
N ASN A 146 -1.63 11.77 -8.84
CA ASN A 146 -2.80 12.16 -8.08
C ASN A 146 -4.11 11.89 -8.85
N GLY A 147 -5.15 11.51 -8.10
CA GLY A 147 -6.51 11.40 -8.62
C GLY A 147 -6.83 10.12 -9.38
N VAL A 148 -5.92 9.14 -9.47
CA VAL A 148 -6.19 7.84 -10.11
C VAL A 148 -7.44 7.18 -9.52
N PHE A 149 -7.65 7.33 -8.22
CA PHE A 149 -8.81 6.78 -7.50
C PHE A 149 -9.94 7.81 -7.29
N ALA A 150 -9.96 8.92 -8.04
CA ALA A 150 -11.03 9.91 -7.95
C ALA A 150 -12.38 9.31 -8.40
N PRO A 151 -13.50 9.64 -7.72
CA PRO A 151 -13.66 10.64 -6.65
C PRO A 151 -13.51 10.06 -5.23
N TYR A 152 -13.11 8.80 -5.10
CA TYR A 152 -13.10 8.10 -3.80
C TYR A 152 -11.96 8.58 -2.91
N THR A 153 -10.80 8.89 -3.50
CA THR A 153 -9.68 9.48 -2.78
C THR A 153 -8.74 10.24 -3.73
N ASP A 154 -8.11 11.29 -3.21
CA ASP A 154 -7.01 12.02 -3.86
C ASP A 154 -5.64 11.52 -3.36
N ILE A 155 -5.59 10.46 -2.55
CA ILE A 155 -4.33 9.87 -2.05
C ILE A 155 -3.48 9.34 -3.21
N ASN A 156 -2.20 9.71 -3.22
CA ASN A 156 -1.19 9.12 -4.10
C ASN A 156 -1.00 7.64 -3.78
N THR A 157 -0.88 6.84 -4.83
CA THR A 157 -0.79 5.39 -4.74
C THR A 157 0.37 4.87 -5.58
N ASN A 158 0.84 3.69 -5.20
CA ASN A 158 2.00 3.06 -5.78
C ASN A 158 1.66 1.60 -6.06
N LEU A 159 2.14 1.08 -7.18
CA LEU A 159 2.07 -0.34 -7.52
C LEU A 159 3.40 -0.98 -7.16
N LEU A 160 3.38 -1.92 -6.23
CA LEU A 160 4.57 -2.68 -5.84
C LEU A 160 4.52 -4.04 -6.51
N PHE A 161 5.60 -4.40 -7.19
CA PHE A 161 5.76 -5.71 -7.85
C PHE A 161 6.96 -6.43 -7.26
N PHE A 162 6.71 -7.63 -6.75
CA PHE A 162 7.73 -8.40 -6.05
C PHE A 162 7.61 -9.90 -6.30
N THR A 163 8.74 -10.61 -6.17
CA THR A 163 8.78 -12.07 -6.25
C THR A 163 9.32 -12.63 -4.93
N LYS A 164 8.63 -13.59 -4.32
CA LYS A 164 9.05 -14.19 -3.06
C LYS A 164 10.19 -15.20 -3.25
N GLY A 165 11.07 -15.31 -2.25
CA GLY A 165 12.09 -16.36 -2.15
C GLY A 165 13.52 -15.87 -2.32
N GLN A 166 13.72 -14.63 -2.75
CA GLN A 166 15.03 -13.98 -2.81
C GLN A 166 14.94 -12.59 -2.18
N PRO A 167 15.95 -12.13 -1.43
CA PRO A 167 15.97 -10.78 -0.87
C PRO A 167 16.18 -9.73 -1.97
N THR A 168 15.59 -8.55 -1.76
CA THR A 168 15.75 -7.37 -2.63
C THR A 168 17.20 -6.88 -2.58
N GLN A 169 17.79 -6.67 -3.77
CA GLN A 169 19.13 -6.07 -3.93
C GLN A 169 19.04 -4.62 -4.42
N GLU A 170 18.12 -4.38 -5.33
CA GLU A 170 17.86 -3.09 -5.96
C GLU A 170 16.37 -2.99 -6.29
N ILE A 171 15.86 -1.77 -6.33
CA ILE A 171 14.47 -1.48 -6.68
C ILE A 171 14.48 -0.51 -7.85
N TRP A 172 13.74 -0.85 -8.91
CA TRP A 172 13.41 0.11 -9.94
C TRP A 172 12.18 0.91 -9.55
N TYR A 173 12.29 2.22 -9.64
CA TYR A 173 11.15 3.12 -9.55
C TYR A 173 10.78 3.59 -10.95
N PHE A 174 9.48 3.71 -11.20
CA PHE A 174 8.95 4.32 -12.41
C PHE A 174 7.88 5.34 -12.03
N GLU A 175 8.04 6.59 -12.44
CA GLU A 175 7.03 7.64 -12.25
C GLU A 175 6.11 7.69 -13.47
N HIS A 176 4.88 7.23 -13.30
CA HIS A 176 3.88 7.22 -14.37
C HIS A 176 3.52 8.68 -14.74
N PRO A 177 3.66 9.09 -16.01
CA PRO A 177 3.37 10.46 -16.41
C PRO A 177 1.87 10.72 -16.45
N LEU A 178 1.48 11.98 -16.25
CA LEU A 178 0.13 12.43 -16.61
C LEU A 178 0.08 12.74 -18.11
N PRO A 179 -1.07 12.51 -18.79
CA PRO A 179 -1.29 13.01 -20.12
C PRO A 179 -1.06 14.52 -20.23
N GLU A 180 -0.69 15.00 -21.41
CA GLU A 180 -0.54 16.42 -21.65
C GLU A 180 -1.81 17.18 -21.22
N ARG A 181 -1.62 18.32 -20.52
CA ARG A 181 -2.66 19.19 -19.97
C ARG A 181 -3.39 18.65 -18.74
N TYR A 182 -3.07 17.44 -18.26
CA TYR A 182 -3.64 16.93 -17.01
C TYR A 182 -2.81 17.43 -15.82
N LYS A 183 -3.49 17.98 -14.80
CA LYS A 183 -2.87 18.28 -13.50
C LYS A 183 -3.05 17.14 -12.48
N LYS A 184 -4.13 16.37 -12.66
CA LYS A 184 -4.48 15.14 -11.94
C LYS A 184 -5.58 14.41 -12.71
N TYR A 185 -5.78 13.13 -12.43
CA TYR A 185 -6.96 12.42 -12.90
C TYR A 185 -8.22 12.87 -12.14
N THR A 186 -9.39 12.71 -12.77
CA THR A 186 -10.69 13.06 -12.19
C THR A 186 -11.72 11.99 -12.54
N LYS A 187 -12.87 11.95 -11.85
CA LYS A 187 -13.96 11.00 -12.16
C LYS A 187 -14.33 10.97 -13.66
N THR A 188 -14.34 12.13 -14.30
CA THR A 188 -14.66 12.29 -15.73
C THR A 188 -13.49 12.06 -16.69
N ARG A 189 -12.27 11.99 -16.16
CA ARG A 189 -11.02 11.76 -16.90
C ARG A 189 -10.16 10.76 -16.11
N PRO A 190 -10.57 9.48 -16.05
CA PRO A 190 -9.84 8.45 -15.33
C PRO A 190 -8.59 8.04 -16.11
N ILE A 191 -7.67 7.38 -15.41
CA ILE A 191 -6.52 6.70 -16.02
C ILE A 191 -7.02 5.59 -16.96
N ARG A 192 -6.29 5.37 -18.06
CA ARG A 192 -6.61 4.36 -19.06
C ARG A 192 -5.47 3.37 -19.25
N ILE A 193 -5.77 2.19 -19.77
CA ILE A 193 -4.80 1.11 -19.91
C ILE A 193 -3.71 1.43 -20.94
N GLU A 194 -4.03 2.24 -21.95
CA GLU A 194 -3.11 2.66 -23.00
C GLU A 194 -2.04 3.63 -22.45
N GLU A 195 -2.29 4.27 -21.31
CA GLU A 195 -1.33 5.15 -20.66
C GLU A 195 -0.16 4.35 -20.05
N PHE A 196 -0.32 3.03 -19.86
CA PHE A 196 0.72 2.13 -19.35
C PHE A 196 1.63 1.54 -20.44
N GLU A 197 1.49 1.93 -21.70
CA GLU A 197 2.35 1.40 -22.78
C GLU A 197 3.83 1.75 -22.58
N LEU A 198 4.13 2.88 -21.93
CA LEU A 198 5.50 3.27 -21.58
C LEU A 198 6.12 2.28 -20.59
N GLU A 199 5.42 1.95 -19.51
CA GLU A 199 5.85 0.97 -18.52
C GLU A 199 5.99 -0.42 -19.14
N LYS A 200 5.03 -0.83 -19.98
CA LYS A 200 5.07 -2.14 -20.66
C LYS A 200 6.27 -2.26 -21.59
N ALA A 201 6.58 -1.22 -22.36
CA ALA A 201 7.73 -1.19 -23.25
C ALA A 201 9.05 -1.25 -22.47
N TRP A 202 9.13 -0.54 -21.35
CA TRP A 202 10.31 -0.49 -20.48
C TRP A 202 10.51 -1.76 -19.63
N TRP A 203 9.45 -2.51 -19.32
CA TRP A 203 9.44 -3.56 -18.29
C TRP A 203 10.53 -4.63 -18.44
N ASN A 204 10.80 -5.06 -19.68
CA ASN A 204 11.71 -6.16 -20.01
C ASN A 204 13.10 -5.70 -20.50
N ASP A 205 13.30 -4.40 -20.75
CA ASP A 205 14.58 -3.79 -21.14
C ASP A 205 14.78 -2.51 -20.31
N ARG A 206 15.05 -2.71 -19.02
CA ARG A 206 15.04 -1.63 -18.03
C ARG A 206 16.29 -0.79 -18.15
N GLN A 207 16.08 0.50 -18.41
CA GLN A 207 17.12 1.51 -18.44
C GLN A 207 16.71 2.71 -17.59
N GLU A 208 17.68 3.43 -17.05
CA GLU A 208 17.41 4.70 -16.41
C GLU A 208 16.93 5.72 -17.47
N THR A 209 15.89 6.46 -17.13
CA THR A 209 15.28 7.49 -17.98
C THR A 209 14.87 8.68 -17.11
N GLU A 210 14.31 9.72 -17.70
CA GLU A 210 13.71 10.83 -16.94
C GLU A 210 12.61 10.38 -15.97
N ARG A 211 12.02 9.20 -16.19
CA ARG A 211 10.90 8.65 -15.39
C ARG A 211 11.26 7.41 -14.59
N ALA A 212 12.36 6.75 -14.92
CA ALA A 212 12.76 5.50 -14.31
C ALA A 212 14.17 5.61 -13.71
N TRP A 213 14.32 5.27 -12.45
CA TRP A 213 15.60 5.30 -11.76
C TRP A 213 15.72 4.09 -10.83
N ARG A 214 16.96 3.75 -10.50
CA ARG A 214 17.26 2.59 -9.66
C ARG A 214 17.77 3.03 -8.30
N VAL A 215 17.44 2.26 -7.28
CA VAL A 215 17.91 2.49 -5.92
C VAL A 215 18.40 1.18 -5.30
N ASP A 216 19.63 1.20 -4.81
CA ASP A 216 20.23 0.06 -4.12
C ASP A 216 19.61 -0.15 -2.72
N ILE A 217 19.58 -1.42 -2.29
CA ILE A 217 19.09 -1.80 -0.97
C ILE A 217 19.85 -1.10 0.17
N ALA A 218 21.14 -0.79 -0.02
CA ALA A 218 21.95 -0.08 0.97
C ALA A 218 21.42 1.35 1.21
N ALA A 219 21.03 2.06 0.15
CA ALA A 219 20.45 3.39 0.25
C ALA A 219 19.07 3.36 0.94
N ILE A 220 18.27 2.33 0.65
CA ILE A 220 16.96 2.12 1.30
C ILE A 220 17.13 1.84 2.80
N LYS A 221 18.10 0.98 3.17
CA LYS A 221 18.45 0.69 4.57
C LYS A 221 18.92 1.94 5.32
N ALA A 222 19.77 2.74 4.70
CA ALA A 222 20.23 4.02 5.26
C ALA A 222 19.08 5.01 5.50
N ARG A 223 17.99 4.88 4.75
CA ARG A 223 16.74 5.66 4.91
C ARG A 223 15.71 4.99 5.81
N ASN A 224 16.13 4.09 6.72
CA ASN A 224 15.24 3.37 7.63
C ASN A 224 14.10 2.63 6.89
N TYR A 225 14.43 2.02 5.75
CA TYR A 225 13.48 1.33 4.88
C TYR A 225 12.34 2.23 4.37
N ASN A 226 12.57 3.54 4.24
CA ASN A 226 11.62 4.43 3.59
C ASN A 226 11.64 4.20 2.07
N LEU A 227 10.51 3.71 1.54
CA LEU A 227 10.33 3.41 0.11
C LEU A 227 9.75 4.60 -0.66
N ASP A 228 9.41 5.72 -0.01
CA ASP A 228 8.97 6.95 -0.68
C ASP A 228 10.18 7.70 -1.24
N ILE A 229 10.66 7.22 -2.38
CA ILE A 229 11.79 7.82 -3.10
C ILE A 229 11.23 8.60 -4.28
N LYS A 230 11.48 9.91 -4.31
CA LYS A 230 11.01 10.79 -5.39
C LYS A 230 11.91 10.66 -6.62
N ASN A 231 11.36 11.02 -7.78
CA ASN A 231 12.09 11.05 -9.04
C ASN A 231 13.24 12.08 -8.94
N PRO A 232 14.51 11.68 -9.08
CA PRO A 232 15.64 12.60 -8.98
C PRO A 232 15.74 13.59 -10.16
N ASN A 233 15.04 13.30 -11.26
CA ASN A 233 15.08 14.11 -12.49
C ASN A 233 14.02 15.23 -12.51
N VAL A 234 13.12 15.24 -11.52
CA VAL A 234 12.10 16.29 -11.40
C VAL A 234 12.54 17.23 -10.30
N GLU A 235 12.69 18.51 -10.63
CA GLU A 235 12.88 19.55 -9.61
C GLU A 235 11.67 19.53 -8.68
N ASP A 236 11.91 19.18 -7.42
CA ASP A 236 10.87 19.09 -6.42
C ASP A 236 10.34 20.51 -6.11
N PRO A 237 9.10 20.86 -6.50
CA PRO A 237 8.51 22.14 -6.12
C PRO A 237 8.23 22.22 -4.61
N SER A 238 8.36 21.10 -3.88
CA SER A 238 8.15 20.96 -2.43
C SER A 238 9.35 21.34 -1.58
N HIS A 239 10.50 21.65 -2.19
CA HIS A 239 11.45 22.58 -1.57
C HIS A 239 10.78 23.95 -1.55
N GLY A 240 9.76 24.08 -0.69
CA GLY A 240 9.12 25.34 -0.41
C GLY A 240 10.23 26.34 -0.10
N ASP A 241 10.10 27.53 -0.65
CA ASP A 241 11.01 28.64 -0.38
C ASP A 241 11.43 28.59 1.11
N PRO A 242 12.73 28.47 1.42
CA PRO A 242 13.21 28.37 2.80
C PRO A 242 12.59 29.43 3.72
N VAL A 243 12.29 30.61 3.17
CA VAL A 243 11.61 31.70 3.87
C VAL A 243 10.18 31.32 4.28
N LYS A 244 9.41 30.67 3.40
CA LYS A 244 8.05 30.20 3.69
C LYS A 244 8.03 29.05 4.70
N LEU A 245 9.00 28.14 4.63
CA LEU A 245 9.13 27.05 5.59
C LEU A 245 9.53 27.57 6.98
N LEU A 246 10.46 28.53 7.06
CA LEU A 246 10.81 29.23 8.31
C LEU A 246 9.63 29.98 8.91
N ALA A 247 8.85 30.70 8.08
CA ALA A 247 7.64 31.39 8.54
C ALA A 247 6.63 30.39 9.13
N LYS A 248 6.38 29.26 8.44
CA LYS A 248 5.48 28.22 8.92
C LYS A 248 5.98 27.56 10.22
N TYR A 249 7.29 27.34 10.34
CA TYR A 249 7.91 26.84 11.58
C TYR A 249 7.73 27.81 12.75
N GLN A 250 7.91 29.11 12.53
CA GLN A 250 7.69 30.13 13.55
C GLN A 250 6.22 30.20 13.99
N THR A 251 5.27 30.09 13.04
CA THR A 251 3.84 30.02 13.35
C THR A 251 3.52 28.80 14.21
N LEU A 252 4.01 27.62 13.83
CA LEU A 252 3.82 26.39 14.59
C LEU A 252 4.44 26.47 15.99
N GLN A 253 5.61 27.10 16.16
CA GLN A 253 6.18 27.32 17.49
C GLN A 253 5.32 28.23 18.36
N ALA A 254 4.74 29.29 17.79
CA ALA A 254 3.83 30.18 18.50
C ALA A 254 2.56 29.43 18.95
N GLU A 255 1.98 28.60 18.07
CA GLU A 255 0.82 27.76 18.39
C GLU A 255 1.12 26.75 19.50
N ILE A 256 2.27 26.06 19.44
CA ILE A 256 2.71 25.13 20.49
C ILE A 256 2.89 25.86 21.83
N SER A 257 3.48 27.05 21.82
CA SER A 257 3.65 27.86 23.03
C SER A 257 2.31 28.28 23.63
N ALA A 258 1.36 28.70 22.79
CA ALA A 258 0.01 29.07 23.22
C ALA A 258 -0.75 27.89 23.80
N ALA A 259 -0.72 26.72 23.14
CA ALA A 259 -1.36 25.50 23.62
C ALA A 259 -0.76 25.04 24.97
N ARG A 260 0.57 25.15 25.13
CA ARG A 260 1.25 24.83 26.39
C ARG A 260 0.88 25.79 27.53
N ALA A 261 0.68 27.07 27.22
CA ALA A 261 0.22 28.06 28.20
C ALA A 261 -1.22 27.75 28.65
N ALA A 262 -2.13 27.53 27.69
CA ALA A 262 -3.51 27.15 27.99
C ALA A 262 -3.59 25.88 28.85
N LEU A 263 -2.81 24.84 28.51
CA LEU A 263 -2.75 23.61 29.31
C LEU A 263 -2.23 23.87 30.73
N ARG A 264 -1.24 24.76 30.90
CA ARG A 264 -0.73 25.12 32.23
C ARG A 264 -1.80 25.83 33.05
N ASP A 265 -2.52 26.76 32.45
CA ASP A 265 -3.55 27.55 33.14
C ASP A 265 -4.73 26.66 33.57
N GLU A 266 -5.13 25.73 32.71
CA GLU A 266 -6.18 24.75 33.01
C GLU A 266 -5.78 23.77 34.13
N LEU A 267 -4.51 23.31 34.12
CA LEU A 267 -3.96 22.50 35.21
C LEU A 267 -3.86 23.27 36.53
N ALA A 268 -3.45 24.55 36.49
CA ALA A 268 -3.37 25.39 37.67
C ALA A 268 -4.76 25.63 38.29
N ALA A 269 -5.76 25.93 37.46
CA ALA A 269 -7.14 26.09 37.90
C ALA A 269 -7.72 24.79 38.51
N ALA A 270 -7.39 23.62 37.94
CA ALA A 270 -7.80 22.33 38.48
C ALA A 270 -7.16 22.03 39.86
N LEU A 271 -5.89 22.41 40.04
CA LEU A 271 -5.14 22.26 41.30
C LEU A 271 -5.63 23.23 42.40
N GLU A 272 -5.97 24.47 42.05
CA GLU A 272 -6.56 25.43 42.99
C GLU A 272 -7.99 25.01 43.38
N GLY A 273 -8.78 24.53 42.43
CA GLY A 273 -10.12 23.97 42.69
C GLY A 273 -10.13 22.69 43.53
N THR A 274 -8.99 22.00 43.70
CA THR A 274 -8.87 20.85 44.62
C THR A 274 -8.53 21.26 46.05
N LEU A 275 -7.99 22.46 46.27
CA LEU A 275 -7.63 22.99 47.59
C LEU A 275 -8.81 23.65 48.33
N ASP A 276 -9.85 24.07 47.62
CA ASP A 276 -11.08 24.67 48.20
C ASP A 276 -12.12 23.62 48.68
N VAL A 277 -11.84 22.32 48.54
CA VAL A 277 -12.75 21.21 48.91
C VAL A 277 -12.15 20.29 50.00
N ALA A 278 -11.03 20.67 50.61
CA ALA A 278 -10.40 19.94 51.72
C ALA A 278 -10.48 20.74 53.04
#